data_AF-A0A7C3RGP2-F1
#
_entry.id   AF-A0A7C3RGP2-F1
#
_cell.length_a   1.000
_cell.length_b   1.000
_cell.length_c   1.000
_cell.angle_alpha   90.00
_cell.angle_beta   90.00
_cell.angle_gamma   90.00
#
_symmetry.space_group_name_H-M   'P 1'
#
loop_
_entity.id
_entity.type
_entity.pdbx_description
1 polymer ?
#
loop_
_entity_poly.entity_id
_entity_poly.type
_entity_poly.pdbx_seq_one_letter_code
_entity_poly.pdbx_strand_id
1 'polypeptide(L)'
;MKLIRSTNDKFLFALSETEGELLQLLLRLYPRIPPGYHRISKTLQPTETEEAQRLLDEALEENRRKNIQQVADLLTEKRLLTHTKTGFRLTLSHEQFEWLLQVLNDVRVGSWIALGAPDTENGEEIKITNQTAPHVWAMETAGYFEMTLLEAVENPASQPENTTGPDQPG
;
A
#
# COMPACT_ATOMS: atom_id res chain seq x y z
N MET A 1 -4.80 -5.06 -12.23
CA MET A 1 -5.02 -5.99 -11.11
C MET A 1 -6.50 -6.29 -11.00
N LYS A 2 -6.88 -7.51 -10.62
CA LYS A 2 -8.28 -7.95 -10.60
C LYS A 2 -8.61 -8.74 -9.34
N LEU A 3 -9.75 -8.48 -8.70
CA LEU A 3 -10.25 -9.32 -7.61
C LEU A 3 -10.91 -10.56 -8.23
N ILE A 4 -10.33 -11.73 -7.98
CA ILE A 4 -10.81 -13.02 -8.48
C ILE A 4 -11.85 -13.62 -7.54
N ARG A 5 -11.68 -13.42 -6.23
CA ARG A 5 -12.60 -13.93 -5.22
C ARG A 5 -12.53 -13.07 -3.97
N SER A 6 -13.69 -12.71 -3.46
CA SER A 6 -13.85 -12.26 -2.08
C SER A 6 -14.70 -13.28 -1.33
N THR A 7 -14.23 -13.67 -0.15
CA THR A 7 -14.98 -14.46 0.82
C THR A 7 -14.95 -13.73 2.15
N ASN A 8 -15.81 -14.12 3.11
CA ASN A 8 -15.87 -13.46 4.42
C ASN A 8 -14.50 -13.31 5.11
N ASP A 9 -13.55 -14.21 4.83
CA ASP A 9 -12.25 -14.22 5.52
C ASP A 9 -11.06 -13.84 4.63
N LYS A 10 -11.22 -13.80 3.30
CA LYS A 10 -10.09 -13.68 2.36
C LYS A 10 -10.43 -12.98 1.05
N PHE A 11 -9.46 -12.21 0.57
CA PHE A 11 -9.39 -11.62 -0.76
C PHE A 11 -8.34 -12.34 -1.60
N LEU A 12 -8.69 -12.58 -2.87
CA LEU A 12 -7.81 -13.18 -3.86
C LEU A 12 -7.71 -12.27 -5.07
N PHE A 13 -6.52 -11.73 -5.32
CA PHE A 13 -6.25 -10.88 -6.47
C PHE A 13 -5.37 -11.60 -7.50
N ALA A 14 -5.65 -11.38 -8.77
CA ALA A 14 -4.74 -11.66 -9.87
C ALA A 14 -4.03 -10.37 -10.27
N LEU A 15 -2.71 -10.45 -10.31
CA LEU A 15 -1.81 -9.39 -10.73
C LEU A 15 -1.14 -9.84 -12.03
N SER A 16 -0.90 -8.90 -12.94
CA SER A 16 0.02 -9.16 -14.06
C SER A 16 1.45 -9.39 -13.54
N GLU A 17 2.35 -9.85 -14.41
CA GLU A 17 3.78 -9.98 -14.06
C GLU A 17 4.34 -8.64 -13.55
N THR A 18 4.12 -7.58 -14.33
CA THR A 18 4.58 -6.23 -14.01
C THR A 18 3.97 -5.72 -12.69
N GLU A 19 2.67 -5.94 -12.45
CA GLU A 19 2.03 -5.52 -11.20
C GLU A 19 2.65 -6.24 -9.98
N GLY A 20 2.91 -7.54 -10.09
CA GLY A 20 3.52 -8.29 -8.98
C GLY A 20 4.97 -7.88 -8.71
N GLU A 21 5.74 -7.57 -9.75
CA GLU A 21 7.10 -7.03 -9.61
C GLU A 21 7.10 -5.63 -8.98
N LEU A 22 6.22 -4.73 -9.45
CA LEU A 22 6.08 -3.37 -8.94
C LEU A 22 5.65 -3.38 -7.46
N LEU A 23 4.70 -4.23 -7.08
CA LEU A 23 4.28 -4.37 -5.68
C LEU A 23 5.46 -4.80 -4.79
N GLN A 24 6.24 -5.78 -5.22
CA GLN A 24 7.43 -6.20 -4.45
C GLN A 24 8.48 -5.09 -4.34
N LEU A 25 8.67 -4.30 -5.40
CA LEU A 25 9.59 -3.16 -5.35
C LEU A 25 9.10 -2.09 -4.37
N LEU A 26 7.80 -1.78 -4.37
CA LEU A 26 7.21 -0.83 -3.41
C LEU A 26 7.34 -1.30 -1.97
N LEU A 27 7.03 -2.57 -1.69
CA LEU A 27 7.11 -3.12 -0.34
C LEU A 27 8.53 -3.06 0.24
N ARG A 28 9.57 -3.15 -0.61
CA ARG A 28 10.96 -2.98 -0.18
C ARG A 28 11.33 -1.54 0.22
N LEU A 29 10.49 -0.55 -0.11
CA LEU A 29 10.68 0.83 0.31
C LEU A 29 10.15 1.12 1.73
N TYR A 30 9.37 0.20 2.30
CA TYR A 30 8.84 0.36 3.65
C TYR A 30 9.92 0.06 4.72
N PRO A 31 9.98 0.81 5.83
CA PRO A 31 9.22 2.02 6.15
C PRO A 31 9.83 3.27 5.51
N ARG A 32 8.98 4.23 5.13
CA ARG A 32 9.41 5.46 4.44
C ARG A 32 9.09 6.75 5.19
N ILE A 33 8.12 6.74 6.11
CA ILE A 33 7.85 7.91 6.97
C ILE A 33 8.96 8.05 8.04
N PRO A 34 9.61 9.22 8.17
CA PRO A 34 10.61 9.47 9.20
C PRO A 34 10.05 9.30 10.63
N PRO A 35 10.83 8.75 11.58
CA PRO A 35 10.46 8.74 12.99
C PRO A 35 10.17 10.16 13.51
N GLY A 36 9.15 10.32 14.36
CA GLY A 36 8.77 11.62 14.93
C GLY A 36 8.08 12.59 13.96
N TYR A 37 7.73 12.14 12.74
CA TYR A 37 6.92 12.93 11.80
C TYR A 37 5.52 13.23 12.37
N HIS A 38 4.90 12.25 13.02
CA HIS A 38 3.59 12.40 13.65
C HIS A 38 3.71 13.18 14.96
N ARG A 39 3.12 14.38 15.00
CA ARG A 39 3.07 15.22 16.20
C ARG A 39 1.64 15.45 16.66
N ILE A 40 1.43 15.39 17.96
CA ILE A 40 0.16 15.78 18.58
C ILE A 40 0.00 17.29 18.42
N SER A 41 -0.99 17.71 17.62
CA SER A 41 -1.29 19.13 17.36
C SER A 41 -2.31 19.74 18.33
N LYS A 42 -2.87 18.95 19.26
CA LYS A 42 -3.87 19.41 20.21
C LYS A 42 -3.24 20.22 21.35
N THR A 43 -3.94 21.28 21.76
CA THR A 43 -3.59 22.13 22.89
C THR A 43 -3.86 21.40 24.21
N LEU A 44 -2.89 20.58 24.67
CA LEU A 44 -2.84 20.04 26.02
C LEU A 44 -1.90 20.89 26.89
N GLN A 45 -1.86 20.64 28.20
CA GLN A 45 -0.77 21.20 29.01
C GLN A 45 0.58 20.64 28.52
N PRO A 46 1.70 21.38 28.66
CA PRO A 46 3.00 20.95 28.12
C PRO A 46 3.43 19.55 28.58
N THR A 47 3.25 19.23 29.87
CA THR A 47 3.60 17.93 30.45
C THR A 47 2.73 16.79 29.91
N GLU A 48 1.43 17.04 29.74
CA GLU A 48 0.49 16.05 29.16
C GLU A 48 0.79 15.81 27.68
N THR A 49 1.24 16.84 26.97
CA THR A 49 1.66 16.75 25.57
C THR A 49 2.89 15.87 25.41
N GLU A 50 3.90 16.05 26.27
CA GLU A 50 5.13 15.25 26.25
C GLU A 50 4.87 13.78 26.55
N GLU A 51 4.06 13.49 27.57
CA GLU A 51 3.66 12.12 27.90
C GLU A 51 2.85 11.46 26.78
N ALA A 52 1.88 12.18 26.21
CA ALA A 52 1.08 11.68 25.11
C ALA A 52 1.92 11.45 23.84
N GLN A 53 2.87 12.34 23.54
CA GLN A 53 3.77 12.19 22.40
C GLN A 53 4.68 10.96 22.59
N ARG A 54 5.19 10.74 23.82
CA ARG A 54 5.99 9.55 24.13
C ARG A 54 5.21 8.25 23.92
N LEU A 55 3.97 8.18 24.40
CA LEU A 55 3.11 7.00 24.21
C LEU A 55 2.80 6.76 22.73
N LEU A 56 2.57 7.83 21.97
CA LEU A 56 2.37 7.76 20.53
C LEU A 56 3.62 7.20 19.82
N ASP A 57 4.80 7.73 20.14
CA ASP A 57 6.06 7.29 19.53
C ASP A 57 6.35 5.81 19.86
N GLU A 58 6.11 5.39 21.11
CA GLU A 58 6.25 4.00 21.54
C GLU A 58 5.29 3.06 20.76
N ALA A 59 4.02 3.44 20.62
CA ALA A 59 3.02 2.67 19.87
C ALA A 59 3.33 2.60 18.36
N LEU A 60 3.77 3.71 17.77
CA LEU A 60 4.16 3.76 16.35
C LEU A 60 5.38 2.90 16.07
N GLU A 61 6.36 2.88 16.97
CA GLU A 61 7.56 2.06 16.80
C GLU A 61 7.25 0.56 16.93
N GLU A 62 6.38 0.17 17.88
CA GLU A 62 5.93 -1.21 17.97
C GLU A 62 5.17 -1.64 16.71
N ASN A 63 4.25 -0.80 16.23
CA ASN A 63 3.49 -1.06 15.00
C ASN A 63 4.42 -1.16 13.78
N ARG A 64 5.39 -0.25 13.66
CA ARG A 64 6.39 -0.26 12.60
C ARG A 64 7.17 -1.57 12.60
N ARG A 65 7.63 -2.04 13.76
CA ARG A 65 8.36 -3.31 13.88
C ARG A 65 7.50 -4.51 13.45
N LYS A 66 6.22 -4.56 13.85
CA LYS A 66 5.28 -5.61 13.40
C LYS A 66 5.11 -5.57 11.88
N ASN A 67 4.94 -4.39 11.31
CA ASN A 67 4.77 -4.21 9.88
C ASN A 67 6.02 -4.60 9.09
N ILE A 68 7.23 -4.25 9.56
CA ILE A 68 8.49 -4.67 8.92
C ILE A 68 8.56 -6.20 8.82
N GLN A 69 8.21 -6.90 9.90
CA GLN A 69 8.19 -8.37 9.87
C GLN A 69 7.16 -8.89 8.87
N GLN A 70 5.93 -8.38 8.89
CA GLN A 70 4.90 -8.81 7.94
C GLN A 70 5.26 -8.50 6.47
N VAL A 71 5.96 -7.40 6.21
CA VAL A 71 6.48 -7.07 4.86
C VAL A 71 7.51 -8.11 4.43
N ALA A 72 8.45 -8.43 5.32
CA ALA A 72 9.46 -9.46 5.05
C ALA A 72 8.80 -10.83 4.81
N ASP A 73 7.78 -11.17 5.60
CA ASP A 73 7.01 -12.41 5.44
C ASP A 73 6.29 -12.40 4.09
N LEU A 74 5.58 -11.33 3.69
CA LEU A 74 4.92 -11.27 2.37
C LEU A 74 5.92 -11.42 1.20
N LEU A 75 7.09 -10.81 1.31
CA LEU A 75 8.14 -10.89 0.28
C LEU A 75 8.81 -12.27 0.18
N THR A 76 8.71 -13.11 1.23
CA THR A 76 9.38 -14.42 1.29
C THR A 76 8.39 -15.60 1.25
N GLU A 77 7.20 -15.43 1.81
CA GLU A 77 6.11 -16.39 1.82
C GLU A 77 5.44 -16.47 0.45
N LYS A 78 5.87 -17.47 -0.32
CA LYS A 78 5.28 -17.83 -1.62
C LYS A 78 3.76 -18.08 -1.59
N ARG A 79 3.14 -18.19 -0.42
CA ARG A 79 1.69 -18.42 -0.24
C ARG A 79 0.88 -17.13 -0.35
N LEU A 80 1.41 -16.01 0.15
CA LEU A 80 0.70 -14.72 0.12
C LEU A 80 0.83 -14.09 -1.26
N LEU A 81 2.04 -14.12 -1.84
CA LEU A 81 2.29 -13.69 -3.20
C LEU A 81 2.89 -14.84 -4.01
N THR A 82 2.04 -15.55 -4.77
CA THR A 82 2.45 -16.72 -5.55
C THR A 82 2.63 -16.36 -7.02
N HIS A 83 3.77 -16.73 -7.60
CA HIS A 83 3.95 -16.66 -9.05
C HIS A 83 3.10 -17.71 -9.77
N THR A 84 2.49 -17.32 -10.87
CA THR A 84 1.59 -18.14 -11.70
C THR A 84 2.02 -18.04 -13.16
N LYS A 85 1.44 -18.86 -14.04
CA LYS A 85 1.77 -18.84 -15.47
C LYS A 85 1.52 -17.49 -16.16
N THR A 86 0.64 -16.65 -15.61
CA THR A 86 0.16 -15.41 -16.24
C THR A 86 0.50 -14.15 -15.43
N GLY A 87 1.33 -14.26 -14.40
CA GLY A 87 1.61 -13.17 -13.45
C GLY A 87 1.60 -13.67 -12.01
N PHE A 88 1.04 -12.89 -11.10
CA PHE A 88 1.03 -13.22 -9.67
C PHE A 88 -0.39 -13.40 -9.11
N ARG A 89 -0.46 -14.12 -8.00
CA ARG A 89 -1.66 -14.28 -7.18
C ARG A 89 -1.39 -13.76 -5.78
N LEU A 90 -2.14 -12.76 -5.36
CA LEU A 90 -2.08 -12.19 -4.02
C LEU A 90 -3.26 -12.69 -3.19
N THR A 91 -2.98 -13.38 -2.09
CA THR A 91 -3.99 -13.93 -1.18
C THR A 91 -3.86 -13.27 0.18
N LEU A 92 -4.89 -12.55 0.62
CA LEU A 92 -4.88 -11.78 1.86
C LEU A 92 -6.09 -12.13 2.72
N SER A 93 -5.91 -12.23 4.04
CA SER A 93 -7.02 -12.09 4.98
C SER A 93 -7.52 -10.65 5.01
N HIS A 94 -8.65 -10.39 5.68
CA HIS A 94 -9.12 -9.02 5.89
C HIS A 94 -8.12 -8.16 6.66
N GLU A 95 -7.53 -8.71 7.74
CA GLU A 95 -6.47 -8.02 8.49
C GLU A 95 -5.25 -7.72 7.63
N GLN A 96 -4.81 -8.67 6.81
CA GLN A 96 -3.69 -8.48 5.88
C GLN A 96 -4.00 -7.46 4.78
N PHE A 97 -5.27 -7.33 4.38
CA PHE A 97 -5.69 -6.32 3.41
C PHE A 97 -5.57 -4.91 4.00
N GLU A 98 -6.14 -4.67 5.17
CA GLU A 98 -6.03 -3.39 5.88
C GLU A 98 -4.57 -3.05 6.19
N TRP A 99 -3.79 -4.03 6.63
CA TRP A 99 -2.36 -3.88 6.86
C TRP A 99 -1.61 -3.48 5.58
N LEU A 100 -1.89 -4.13 4.44
CA LEU A 100 -1.24 -3.80 3.18
C LEU A 100 -1.54 -2.36 2.76
N LEU A 101 -2.78 -1.90 2.95
CA LEU A 101 -3.16 -0.51 2.69
C LEU A 101 -2.37 0.46 3.58
N GLN A 102 -2.19 0.15 4.86
CA GLN A 102 -1.35 0.97 5.76
C GLN A 102 0.10 1.05 5.29
N VAL A 103 0.68 -0.06 4.86
CA VAL A 103 2.06 -0.12 4.33
C VAL A 103 2.19 0.71 3.04
N LEU A 104 1.25 0.56 2.12
CA LEU A 104 1.22 1.34 0.87
C LEU A 104 1.06 2.83 1.16
N ASN A 105 0.20 3.21 2.11
CA ASN A 105 0.02 4.58 2.53
C ASN A 105 1.30 5.16 3.16
N ASP A 106 2.03 4.40 4.00
CA ASP A 106 3.32 4.84 4.54
C ASP A 106 4.34 5.11 3.42
N VAL A 107 4.43 4.21 2.43
CA VAL A 107 5.29 4.43 1.27
C VAL A 107 4.85 5.67 0.50
N ARG A 108 3.55 5.84 0.24
CA ARG A 108 3.02 7.01 -0.48
C ARG A 108 3.33 8.31 0.24
N VAL A 109 2.95 8.42 1.52
CA VAL A 109 3.14 9.61 2.35
C VAL A 109 4.63 9.89 2.59
N GLY A 110 5.43 8.86 2.88
CA GLY A 110 6.88 9.00 3.01
C GLY A 110 7.55 9.49 1.73
N SER A 111 7.03 9.10 0.56
CA SER A 111 7.48 9.61 -0.73
C SER A 111 7.14 11.09 -0.90
N TRP A 112 5.90 11.49 -0.56
CA TRP A 112 5.46 12.88 -0.59
C TRP A 112 6.28 13.77 0.35
N ILE A 113 6.58 13.31 1.57
CA ILE A 113 7.46 13.99 2.52
C ILE A 113 8.86 14.18 1.91
N ALA A 114 9.41 13.15 1.28
CA ALA A 114 10.73 13.22 0.64
C ALA A 114 10.77 14.15 -0.58
N LEU A 115 9.63 14.45 -1.19
CA LEU A 115 9.47 15.46 -2.24
C LEU A 115 9.35 16.89 -1.69
N GLY A 116 9.41 17.07 -0.36
CA GLY A 116 9.25 18.36 0.31
C GLY A 116 7.83 18.67 0.74
N ALA A 117 6.93 17.66 0.75
CA ALA A 117 5.53 17.82 1.11
C ALA A 117 4.81 18.94 0.32
N PRO A 118 4.88 18.92 -1.03
CA PRO A 118 4.38 20.01 -1.86
C PRO A 118 2.87 20.20 -1.69
N ASP A 119 2.47 21.46 -1.59
CA ASP A 119 1.07 21.89 -1.55
C ASP A 119 0.54 22.11 -2.97
N THR A 120 0.06 21.02 -3.58
CA THR A 120 -0.46 21.03 -4.94
C THR A 120 -1.75 21.84 -5.08
N GLU A 121 -2.52 22.02 -3.99
CA GLU A 121 -3.73 22.87 -3.98
C GLU A 121 -3.38 24.35 -4.12
N ASN A 122 -2.24 24.75 -3.55
CA ASN A 122 -1.69 26.10 -3.67
C ASN A 122 -0.73 26.28 -4.87
N GLY A 123 -0.71 25.32 -5.80
CA GLY A 123 0.03 25.40 -7.06
C GLY A 123 1.52 25.07 -6.95
N GLU A 124 1.96 24.42 -5.87
CA GLU A 124 3.32 23.89 -5.80
C GLU A 124 3.48 22.68 -6.72
N GLU A 125 4.37 22.80 -7.70
CA GLU A 125 4.65 21.71 -8.64
C GLU A 125 5.83 20.85 -8.18
N ILE A 126 5.68 19.53 -8.35
CA ILE A 126 6.80 18.59 -8.18
C ILE A 126 7.73 18.69 -9.38
N LYS A 127 8.95 19.18 -9.16
CA LYS A 127 10.00 19.17 -10.19
C LYS A 127 10.55 17.76 -10.36
N ILE A 128 10.33 17.15 -11.52
CA ILE A 128 10.88 15.82 -11.84
C ILE A 128 12.35 15.95 -12.26
N THR A 129 13.22 15.38 -11.43
CA THR A 129 14.67 15.30 -11.61
C THR A 129 15.14 13.89 -11.32
N ASN A 130 16.40 13.56 -11.58
CA ASN A 130 16.96 12.25 -11.20
C ASN A 130 16.88 11.98 -9.69
N GLN A 131 16.86 13.02 -8.86
CA GLN A 131 16.76 12.88 -7.40
C GLN A 131 15.31 12.65 -6.94
N THR A 132 14.34 13.32 -7.57
CA THR A 132 12.93 13.28 -7.16
C THR A 132 12.13 12.17 -7.87
N ALA A 133 12.56 11.73 -9.05
CA ALA A 133 11.86 10.71 -9.84
C ALA A 133 11.59 9.40 -9.07
N PRO A 134 12.52 8.84 -8.26
CA PRO A 134 12.23 7.65 -7.47
C PRO A 134 11.14 7.86 -6.41
N HIS A 135 11.00 9.08 -5.89
CA HIS A 135 9.95 9.42 -4.93
C HIS A 135 8.61 9.61 -5.62
N VAL A 136 8.57 10.30 -6.77
CA VAL A 136 7.35 10.43 -7.59
C VAL A 136 6.84 9.06 -8.02
N TRP A 137 7.71 8.21 -8.57
CA TRP A 137 7.35 6.87 -9.00
C TRP A 137 6.72 6.05 -7.87
N ALA A 138 7.34 6.05 -6.70
CA ALA A 138 6.83 5.29 -5.56
C ALA A 138 5.51 5.85 -5.02
N MET A 139 5.35 7.18 -4.98
CA MET A 139 4.13 7.85 -4.54
C MET A 139 2.95 7.47 -5.44
N GLU A 140 3.10 7.66 -6.76
CA GLU A 140 2.06 7.37 -7.74
C GLU A 140 1.74 5.88 -7.82
N THR A 141 2.77 5.02 -7.80
CA THR A 141 2.56 3.57 -7.88
C THR A 141 1.88 3.04 -6.61
N ALA A 142 2.24 3.54 -5.42
CA ALA A 142 1.55 3.19 -4.17
C ALA A 142 0.08 3.64 -4.20
N GLY A 143 -0.19 4.88 -4.64
CA GLY A 143 -1.54 5.41 -4.81
C GLY A 143 -2.37 4.58 -5.81
N TYR A 144 -1.76 4.16 -6.93
CA TYR A 144 -2.39 3.26 -7.90
C TYR A 144 -2.81 1.93 -7.24
N PHE A 145 -1.92 1.30 -6.46
CA PHE A 145 -2.25 0.04 -5.78
C PHE A 145 -3.36 0.23 -4.73
N GLU A 146 -3.30 1.26 -3.90
CA GLU A 146 -4.34 1.54 -2.90
C GLU A 146 -5.71 1.71 -3.56
N MET A 147 -5.80 2.59 -4.57
CA MET A 147 -7.05 2.85 -5.29
C MET A 147 -7.58 1.58 -5.97
N THR A 148 -6.72 0.83 -6.66
CA THR A 148 -7.14 -0.36 -7.40
C THR A 148 -7.54 -1.51 -6.46
N LEU A 149 -6.86 -1.67 -5.31
CA LEU A 149 -7.21 -2.67 -4.29
C LEU A 149 -8.58 -2.35 -3.66
N LEU A 150 -8.78 -1.10 -3.25
CA LEU A 150 -10.03 -0.62 -2.64
C LEU A 150 -11.19 -0.75 -3.63
N GLU A 151 -11.04 -0.21 -4.85
CA GLU A 151 -12.08 -0.27 -5.88
C GLU A 151 -12.47 -1.71 -6.21
N ALA A 152 -11.50 -2.62 -6.29
CA ALA A 152 -11.78 -4.01 -6.59
C ALA A 152 -12.57 -4.72 -5.47
N VAL A 153 -12.41 -4.29 -4.21
CA VAL A 153 -13.17 -4.82 -3.07
C VAL A 153 -14.54 -4.17 -2.93
N GLU A 154 -14.65 -2.86 -3.15
CA GLU A 154 -15.91 -2.10 -3.05
C GLU A 154 -16.86 -2.36 -4.22
N ASN A 155 -16.31 -2.53 -5.43
CA ASN A 155 -17.08 -2.69 -6.67
C ASN A 155 -16.70 -3.98 -7.42
N PRO A 156 -16.97 -5.17 -6.87
CA PRO A 156 -16.55 -6.44 -7.48
C PRO A 156 -17.18 -6.70 -8.86
N ALA A 157 -18.30 -6.02 -9.19
CA ALA A 157 -19.03 -6.16 -10.46
C ALA A 157 -18.53 -5.25 -11.61
N SER A 158 -17.66 -4.28 -11.33
CA SER A 158 -17.16 -3.32 -12.34
C SER A 158 -15.97 -3.85 -13.16
N GLN A 159 -15.61 -5.12 -12.98
CA GLN A 159 -14.53 -5.73 -13.75
C GLN A 159 -15.08 -6.31 -15.05
N PRO A 160 -14.45 -6.05 -16.21
CA PRO A 160 -14.96 -6.55 -17.48
C PRO A 160 -14.98 -8.08 -17.42
N GLU A 161 -16.19 -8.64 -17.47
CA GLU A 161 -16.44 -10.06 -17.67
C GLU A 161 -15.67 -10.46 -18.93
N ASN A 162 -14.67 -11.32 -18.78
CA ASN A 162 -14.14 -12.06 -19.91
C ASN A 162 -15.29 -12.97 -20.38
N THR A 163 -16.02 -12.54 -21.40
CA THR A 163 -16.97 -13.37 -22.13
C THR A 163 -16.18 -14.47 -22.85
N THR A 164 -15.82 -15.53 -22.15
CA THR A 164 -15.73 -16.86 -22.76
C THR A 164 -17.16 -17.27 -23.09
N GLY A 165 -17.59 -16.95 -24.31
CA GLY A 165 -18.80 -17.54 -24.89
C GLY A 165 -18.63 -19.06 -24.94
N PRO A 166 -19.67 -19.84 -24.64
CA PRO A 166 -19.58 -21.28 -24.79
C PRO A 166 -19.54 -21.63 -26.29
N ASP A 167 -18.51 -22.35 -26.69
CA ASP A 167 -18.58 -23.24 -27.85
C ASP A 167 -19.81 -24.15 -27.65
N GLN A 168 -20.87 -23.89 -28.43
CA GLN A 168 -21.93 -24.87 -28.63
C GLN A 168 -21.53 -25.78 -29.79
N PRO A 169 -21.62 -27.11 -29.63
CA PRO A 169 -21.50 -28.02 -30.75
C PRO A 169 -22.83 -28.06 -31.52
N GLY A 170 -22.77 -27.87 -32.83
CA GLY A 170 -23.84 -28.09 -33.79
C GLY A 170 -23.27 -28.63 -35.09
#